data_AF-A0A8T2JIF4-F1
#
_entry.id   AF-A0A8T2JIF4-F1
#
_cell.length_a   1.000
_cell.length_b   1.000
_cell.length_c   1.000
_cell.angle_alpha   90.00
_cell.angle_beta   90.00
_cell.angle_gamma   90.00
#
_symmetry.space_group_name_H-M   'P 1'
#
loop_
_entity.id
_entity.type
_entity.pdbx_description
1 polymer ?
#
loop_
_entity_poly.entity_id
_entity_poly.type
_entity_poly.pdbx_seq_one_letter_code
_entity_poly.pdbx_strand_id
1 'polypeptide(L)'
;MAAAGCILATVIFTFLPYCPVSALVEDLDDSFRENRKDDVWLVDFYAPWCGHCKKLEPIWNEVGLEMKVSGSPVRVGKMDATVYSNVASEYGVRGFPTIKLLKGDMAYNYRGQRTKEDIIEFANRVAGPLIRQLPSQQMFDHVRKRHSVFFVYVGVDSTLKEKFIEVASELIVYTYFFSASEDVLPEYVTLNEAPAVLVFKDSTYFVYDEYEDGDLSNWVNKERFEGYLSIDGFTLYELGDTGKLVAVAVIDDKNNSVEHARLKSIVQDVARNYRDHFHRDFQFGHMDGSDYINSLLMDELSVPSFVVLNTSNQQYFLPNKQIESIEDMIQFINSILDGTAEAQGGDGILQRIKRVAYDAKSTVVSVFKSSPLLGCFLFGLPLGVISIMCYGICTADTEDGPEEMTRKDVVDQNLSDEGSDEDQEEEKNRENATDMSDEDQQEKDLMEKKKD
;
A
#
# COMPACT_ATOMS: atom_id res chain seq x y z
N MET A 1 1.51 -72.80 -50.98
CA MET A 1 0.92 -72.47 -49.67
C MET A 1 1.84 -71.47 -49.00
N ALA A 2 1.32 -70.33 -48.55
CA ALA A 2 2.07 -69.31 -47.81
C ALA A 2 1.25 -68.94 -46.57
N ALA A 3 1.91 -68.81 -45.42
CA ALA A 3 1.28 -68.44 -44.16
C ALA A 3 1.80 -67.06 -43.75
N ALA A 4 0.91 -66.06 -43.75
CA ALA A 4 1.22 -64.73 -43.25
C ALA A 4 0.85 -64.64 -41.76
N GLY A 5 1.81 -64.29 -40.91
CA GLY A 5 1.57 -64.08 -39.48
C GLY A 5 1.12 -62.65 -39.20
N CYS A 6 -0.14 -62.45 -38.83
CA CYS A 6 -0.61 -61.17 -38.30
C CYS A 6 -0.20 -61.03 -36.82
N ILE A 7 0.59 -59.99 -36.51
CA ILE A 7 0.88 -59.59 -35.13
C ILE A 7 -0.17 -58.54 -34.72
N LEU A 8 -1.02 -58.86 -33.74
CA LEU A 8 -1.88 -57.85 -33.12
C LEU A 8 -1.04 -57.00 -32.16
N ALA A 9 -0.92 -55.71 -32.44
CA ALA A 9 -0.39 -54.73 -31.49
C ALA A 9 -1.51 -54.27 -30.54
N THR A 10 -1.53 -54.78 -29.31
CA THR A 10 -2.50 -54.37 -28.29
C THR A 10 -2.11 -53.01 -27.71
N VAL A 11 -2.81 -51.94 -28.12
CA VAL A 11 -2.62 -50.60 -27.55
C VAL A 11 -3.23 -50.55 -26.15
N ILE A 12 -2.38 -50.66 -25.12
CA ILE A 12 -2.80 -50.48 -23.73
C ILE A 12 -2.94 -48.97 -23.48
N PHE A 13 -4.18 -48.48 -23.48
CA PHE A 13 -4.49 -47.15 -22.95
C PHE A 13 -4.32 -47.16 -21.42
N THR A 14 -3.13 -46.80 -20.95
CA THR A 14 -2.90 -46.48 -19.54
C THR A 14 -3.64 -45.20 -19.21
N PHE A 15 -4.85 -45.32 -18.65
CA PHE A 15 -5.51 -44.23 -17.93
C PHE A 15 -4.60 -43.81 -16.77
N LEU A 16 -3.80 -42.77 -16.96
CA LEU A 16 -3.23 -42.02 -15.86
C LEU A 16 -4.41 -41.49 -15.04
N PRO A 17 -4.52 -41.82 -13.74
CA PRO A 17 -5.54 -41.21 -12.91
C PRO A 17 -5.24 -39.71 -12.87
N TYR A 18 -6.22 -38.90 -13.31
CA TYR A 18 -6.15 -37.45 -13.17
C TYR A 18 -6.33 -37.14 -11.68
N CYS A 19 -5.24 -37.29 -10.93
CA CYS A 19 -5.20 -36.96 -9.51
C CYS A 19 -5.46 -35.46 -9.41
N PRO A 20 -6.60 -35.01 -8.83
CA PRO A 20 -6.77 -33.60 -8.57
C PRO A 20 -5.64 -33.21 -7.61
N VAL A 21 -4.80 -32.26 -8.02
CA VAL A 21 -3.85 -31.63 -7.09
C VAL A 21 -4.71 -30.89 -6.08
N SER A 22 -5.02 -31.58 -4.97
CA SER A 22 -5.77 -31.01 -3.85
C SER A 22 -5.05 -29.74 -3.44
N ALA A 23 -5.81 -28.63 -3.39
CA ALA A 23 -5.26 -27.32 -3.07
C ALA A 23 -4.42 -27.45 -1.80
N LEU A 24 -3.13 -27.12 -1.92
CA LEU A 24 -2.14 -27.37 -0.88
C LEU A 24 -2.12 -26.27 0.19
N VAL A 25 -3.04 -25.31 0.03
CA VAL A 25 -3.40 -24.27 0.98
C VAL A 25 -4.48 -24.85 1.88
N GLU A 26 -4.26 -24.86 3.19
CA GLU A 26 -5.24 -25.34 4.16
C GLU A 26 -6.35 -24.30 4.35
N ASP A 27 -7.62 -24.68 4.19
CA ASP A 27 -8.78 -23.85 4.56
C ASP A 27 -8.88 -23.78 6.10
N LEU A 28 -8.80 -22.57 6.66
CA LEU A 28 -8.72 -22.33 8.11
C LEU A 28 -10.05 -21.87 8.70
N ASP A 29 -10.38 -22.40 9.87
CA ASP A 29 -11.57 -22.10 10.67
C ASP A 29 -11.24 -21.36 11.98
N ASP A 30 -12.20 -21.25 12.90
CA ASP A 30 -12.00 -20.64 14.21
C ASP A 30 -11.10 -21.46 15.16
N SER A 31 -11.05 -22.79 14.98
CA SER A 31 -10.16 -23.69 15.74
C SER A 31 -8.67 -23.42 15.49
N PHE A 32 -8.34 -22.84 14.32
CA PHE A 32 -6.98 -22.45 13.94
C PHE A 32 -6.24 -21.66 15.05
N ARG A 33 -6.96 -20.79 15.76
CA ARG A 33 -6.40 -19.96 16.84
C ARG A 33 -5.70 -20.80 17.91
N GLU A 34 -6.23 -21.98 18.24
CA GLU A 34 -5.75 -22.85 19.32
C GLU A 34 -4.79 -23.93 18.79
N ASN A 35 -5.04 -24.42 17.58
CA ASN A 35 -4.28 -25.51 16.95
C ASN A 35 -2.91 -25.10 16.36
N ARG A 36 -2.60 -23.79 16.25
CA ARG A 36 -1.40 -23.30 15.52
C ARG A 36 -0.07 -23.26 16.29
N LYS A 37 -0.06 -23.46 17.61
CA LYS A 37 0.93 -22.81 18.51
C LYS A 37 2.41 -23.08 18.22
N ASP A 38 2.76 -24.27 17.74
CA ASP A 38 4.15 -24.67 17.49
C ASP A 38 4.57 -24.50 16.00
N ASP A 39 3.63 -24.16 15.11
CA ASP A 39 3.85 -24.05 13.66
C ASP A 39 4.10 -22.60 13.21
N VAL A 40 4.83 -22.45 12.10
CA VAL A 40 4.90 -21.19 11.34
C VAL A 40 3.89 -21.23 10.20
N TRP A 41 3.02 -20.22 10.13
CA TRP A 41 1.89 -20.18 9.21
C TRP A 41 1.90 -18.94 8.32
N LEU A 42 1.79 -19.14 7.01
CA LEU A 42 1.55 -18.10 6.02
C LEU A 42 0.06 -18.12 5.64
N VAL A 43 -0.67 -17.04 5.90
CA VAL A 43 -2.14 -17.00 5.81
C VAL A 43 -2.63 -15.84 4.94
N ASP A 44 -3.52 -16.12 3.99
CA ASP A 44 -4.32 -15.12 3.29
C ASP A 44 -5.68 -14.97 3.96
N PHE A 45 -5.95 -13.77 4.50
CA PHE A 45 -7.26 -13.38 5.02
C PHE A 45 -8.04 -12.72 3.89
N TYR A 46 -8.99 -13.47 3.32
CA TYR A 46 -9.68 -13.14 2.08
C TYR A 46 -11.18 -12.90 2.28
N ALA A 47 -11.84 -12.43 1.22
CA ALA A 47 -13.30 -12.36 1.11
C ALA A 47 -13.78 -12.89 -0.25
N PRO A 48 -14.79 -13.77 -0.32
CA PRO A 48 -15.14 -14.54 -1.52
C PRO A 48 -15.75 -13.70 -2.64
N TRP A 49 -16.17 -12.47 -2.35
CA TRP A 49 -16.65 -11.49 -3.32
C TRP A 49 -15.55 -10.54 -3.83
N CYS A 50 -14.40 -10.44 -3.14
CA CYS A 50 -13.38 -9.44 -3.44
C CYS A 50 -12.59 -9.78 -4.72
N GLY A 51 -12.59 -8.86 -5.69
CA GLY A 51 -11.87 -9.03 -6.96
C GLY A 51 -10.35 -9.13 -6.84
N HIS A 52 -9.75 -8.57 -5.78
CA HIS A 52 -8.31 -8.72 -5.52
C HIS A 52 -7.98 -10.09 -4.90
N CYS A 53 -8.87 -10.67 -4.09
CA CYS A 53 -8.71 -12.03 -3.57
C CYS A 53 -8.77 -13.05 -4.72
N LYS A 54 -9.73 -12.89 -5.64
CA LYS A 54 -9.87 -13.75 -6.84
C LYS A 54 -8.67 -13.70 -7.80
N LYS A 55 -7.92 -12.59 -7.81
CA LYS A 55 -6.65 -12.48 -8.54
C LYS A 55 -5.48 -13.14 -7.80
N LEU A 56 -5.49 -13.11 -6.47
CA LEU A 56 -4.46 -13.72 -5.62
C LEU A 56 -4.61 -15.24 -5.54
N GLU A 57 -5.82 -15.79 -5.48
CA GLU A 57 -6.08 -17.22 -5.28
C GLU A 57 -5.25 -18.19 -6.17
N PRO A 58 -5.10 -18.01 -7.49
CA PRO A 58 -4.22 -18.88 -8.29
C PRO A 58 -2.75 -18.80 -7.85
N ILE A 59 -2.25 -17.58 -7.59
CA ILE A 59 -0.86 -17.34 -7.13
C ILE A 59 -0.66 -17.96 -5.75
N TRP A 60 -1.65 -17.85 -4.86
CA TRP A 60 -1.61 -18.43 -3.51
C TRP A 60 -1.55 -19.96 -3.51
N ASN A 61 -2.23 -20.61 -4.46
CA ASN A 61 -2.12 -22.05 -4.66
C ASN A 61 -0.72 -22.47 -5.17
N GLU A 62 -0.09 -21.67 -6.03
CA GLU A 62 1.31 -21.91 -6.43
C GLU A 62 2.31 -21.68 -5.28
N VAL A 63 2.09 -20.66 -4.44
CA VAL A 63 2.87 -20.44 -3.21
C VAL A 63 2.77 -21.64 -2.28
N GLY A 64 1.55 -22.14 -2.02
CA GLY A 64 1.34 -23.36 -1.23
C GLY A 64 2.09 -24.57 -1.79
N LEU A 65 2.01 -24.78 -3.11
CA LEU A 65 2.72 -25.86 -3.81
C LEU A 65 4.24 -25.77 -3.64
N GLU A 66 4.84 -24.63 -3.97
CA GLU A 66 6.29 -24.44 -3.96
C GLU A 66 6.87 -24.52 -2.55
N MET A 67 6.17 -23.98 -1.54
CA MET A 67 6.62 -24.05 -0.14
C MET A 67 6.71 -25.50 0.36
N LYS A 68 5.81 -26.41 -0.06
CA LYS A 68 5.93 -27.84 0.27
C LYS A 68 6.97 -28.57 -0.59
N VAL A 69 7.06 -28.27 -1.88
CA VAL A 69 8.01 -28.91 -2.81
C VAL A 69 9.46 -28.59 -2.44
N SER A 70 9.72 -27.36 -1.99
CA SER A 70 11.01 -26.94 -1.44
C SER A 70 11.30 -27.46 -0.02
N GLY A 71 10.34 -28.14 0.62
CA GLY A 71 10.49 -28.68 1.97
C GLY A 71 10.49 -27.62 3.09
N SER A 72 9.87 -26.46 2.86
CA SER A 72 9.79 -25.38 3.84
C SER A 72 8.94 -25.80 5.06
N PRO A 73 9.33 -25.42 6.30
CA PRO A 73 8.55 -25.69 7.50
C PRO A 73 7.32 -24.77 7.66
N VAL A 74 7.09 -23.83 6.74
CA VAL A 74 5.97 -22.90 6.80
C VAL A 74 4.73 -23.54 6.17
N ARG A 75 3.68 -23.73 6.97
CA ARG A 75 2.35 -24.17 6.49
C ARG A 75 1.67 -23.00 5.79
N VAL A 76 0.95 -23.26 4.70
CA VAL A 76 0.23 -22.23 3.93
C VAL A 76 -1.27 -22.46 4.07
N GLY A 77 -2.01 -21.43 4.44
CA GLY A 77 -3.46 -21.50 4.66
C GLY A 77 -4.21 -20.29 4.11
N LYS A 78 -5.53 -20.36 4.09
CA LYS A 78 -6.42 -19.24 3.76
C LYS A 78 -7.62 -19.23 4.71
N MET A 79 -8.10 -18.04 5.07
CA MET A 79 -9.23 -17.86 5.98
C MET A 79 -10.25 -16.89 5.37
N ASP A 80 -11.51 -17.32 5.29
CA ASP A 80 -12.61 -16.42 4.94
C ASP A 80 -12.87 -15.49 6.12
N ALA A 81 -12.30 -14.29 6.05
CA ALA A 81 -12.40 -13.27 7.09
C ALA A 81 -13.79 -12.60 7.13
N THR A 82 -14.72 -12.96 6.23
CA THR A 82 -16.13 -12.57 6.32
C THR A 82 -16.96 -13.55 7.14
N VAL A 83 -16.51 -14.80 7.25
CA VAL A 83 -17.06 -15.81 8.17
C VAL A 83 -16.38 -15.72 9.54
N TYR A 84 -15.04 -15.77 9.58
CA TYR A 84 -14.25 -15.80 10.81
C TYR A 84 -13.77 -14.40 11.23
N SER A 85 -14.67 -13.42 11.18
CA SER A 85 -14.38 -12.00 11.36
C SER A 85 -13.73 -11.65 12.71
N ASN A 86 -14.11 -12.34 13.79
CA ASN A 86 -13.48 -12.19 15.11
C ASN A 86 -11.98 -12.54 15.08
N VAL A 87 -11.63 -13.68 14.49
CA VAL A 87 -10.24 -14.16 14.39
C VAL A 87 -9.43 -13.24 13.47
N ALA A 88 -10.01 -12.80 12.35
CA ALA A 88 -9.38 -11.81 11.48
C ALA A 88 -9.15 -10.46 12.19
N SER A 89 -10.08 -10.04 13.06
CA SER A 89 -9.97 -8.82 13.87
C SER A 89 -8.88 -8.91 14.94
N GLU A 90 -8.72 -10.05 15.61
CA GLU A 90 -7.61 -10.30 16.56
C GLU A 90 -6.23 -10.11 15.89
N TYR A 91 -6.06 -10.56 14.64
CA TYR A 91 -4.85 -10.31 13.86
C TYR A 91 -4.78 -8.88 13.24
N GLY A 92 -5.78 -8.02 13.46
CA GLY A 92 -5.82 -6.66 12.94
C GLY A 92 -6.05 -6.56 11.43
N VAL A 93 -6.75 -7.52 10.82
CA VAL A 93 -7.15 -7.47 9.41
C VAL A 93 -8.20 -6.37 9.22
N ARG A 94 -7.93 -5.40 8.32
CA ARG A 94 -8.80 -4.25 8.05
C ARG A 94 -9.28 -4.16 6.59
N GLY A 95 -8.92 -5.12 5.74
CA GLY A 95 -9.25 -5.16 4.31
C GLY A 95 -8.70 -6.43 3.64
N PHE A 96 -9.07 -6.67 2.38
CA PHE A 96 -8.85 -7.96 1.73
C PHE A 96 -8.24 -7.83 0.32
N PRO A 97 -7.30 -8.71 -0.08
CA PRO A 97 -6.65 -9.75 0.73
C PRO A 97 -5.56 -9.17 1.64
N THR A 98 -5.51 -9.64 2.90
CA THR A 98 -4.42 -9.35 3.84
C THR A 98 -3.59 -10.62 4.04
N ILE A 99 -2.33 -10.58 3.61
CA ILE A 99 -1.38 -11.68 3.80
C ILE A 99 -0.58 -11.44 5.08
N LYS A 100 -0.45 -12.47 5.92
CA LYS A 100 0.34 -12.45 7.15
C LYS A 100 1.18 -13.71 7.30
N LEU A 101 2.33 -13.58 7.97
CA LEU A 101 3.05 -14.72 8.54
C LEU A 101 2.93 -14.70 10.07
N LEU A 102 2.48 -15.81 10.63
CA LEU A 102 2.26 -16.03 12.05
C LEU A 102 3.34 -16.98 12.59
N LYS A 103 3.97 -16.62 13.70
CA LYS A 103 5.11 -17.34 14.27
C LYS A 103 5.09 -17.20 15.80
N GLY A 104 4.60 -18.23 16.48
CA GLY A 104 4.19 -18.14 17.87
C GLY A 104 3.11 -17.07 18.05
N ASP A 105 3.36 -16.11 18.94
CA ASP A 105 2.46 -14.98 19.20
C ASP A 105 2.66 -13.79 18.25
N MET A 106 3.70 -13.80 17.40
CA MET A 106 4.00 -12.69 16.47
C MET A 106 3.25 -12.85 15.14
N ALA A 107 2.71 -11.74 14.62
CA ALA A 107 1.90 -11.69 13.40
C ALA A 107 2.39 -10.61 12.43
N TYR A 108 3.26 -10.99 11.51
CA TYR A 108 3.94 -10.10 10.56
C TYR A 108 3.07 -9.82 9.33
N ASN A 109 2.93 -8.54 8.96
CA ASN A 109 2.19 -8.13 7.77
C ASN A 109 3.06 -8.23 6.52
N TYR A 110 2.52 -8.76 5.43
CA TYR A 110 3.11 -8.61 4.10
C TYR A 110 2.66 -7.29 3.45
N ARG A 111 3.59 -6.57 2.81
CA ARG A 111 3.32 -5.28 2.14
C ARG A 111 3.75 -5.20 0.67
N GLY A 112 4.54 -6.15 0.18
CA GLY A 112 5.11 -6.13 -1.18
C GLY A 112 4.14 -6.52 -2.29
N GLN A 113 4.67 -6.68 -3.51
CA GLN A 113 3.90 -7.12 -4.67
C GLN A 113 3.28 -8.51 -4.45
N ARG A 114 2.09 -8.76 -5.00
CA ARG A 114 1.39 -10.06 -4.86
C ARG A 114 1.84 -11.07 -5.92
N THR A 115 3.15 -11.20 -6.16
CA THR A 115 3.73 -12.29 -6.96
C THR A 115 3.92 -13.53 -6.09
N LYS A 116 4.23 -14.68 -6.69
CA LYS A 116 4.58 -15.89 -5.94
C LYS A 116 5.96 -15.75 -5.29
N GLU A 117 6.91 -15.23 -6.06
CA GLU A 117 8.32 -15.10 -5.73
C GLU A 117 8.53 -14.20 -4.49
N ASP A 118 7.90 -13.02 -4.46
CA ASP A 118 8.05 -12.07 -3.35
C ASP A 118 7.38 -12.57 -2.05
N ILE A 119 6.22 -13.24 -2.17
CA ILE A 119 5.52 -13.87 -1.04
C ILE A 119 6.37 -15.01 -0.44
N ILE A 120 7.01 -15.83 -1.29
CA ILE A 120 7.92 -16.89 -0.88
C ILE A 120 9.19 -16.33 -0.26
N GLU A 121 9.76 -15.24 -0.78
CA GLU A 121 10.92 -14.59 -0.15
C GLU A 121 10.56 -14.07 1.25
N PHE A 122 9.47 -13.32 1.39
CA PHE A 122 8.97 -12.85 2.69
C PHE A 122 8.76 -14.01 3.67
N ALA A 123 8.12 -15.10 3.24
CA ALA A 123 7.88 -16.25 4.09
C ALA A 123 9.20 -16.86 4.61
N ASN A 124 10.18 -17.08 3.72
CA ASN A 124 11.50 -17.60 4.08
C ASN A 124 12.36 -16.59 4.88
N ARG A 125 12.16 -15.28 4.68
CA ARG A 125 12.81 -14.21 5.45
C ARG A 125 12.34 -14.20 6.89
N VAL A 126 11.03 -14.21 7.14
CA VAL A 126 10.45 -14.03 8.48
C VAL A 126 10.33 -15.35 9.25
N ALA A 127 10.15 -16.49 8.57
CA ALA A 127 10.14 -17.81 9.22
C ALA A 127 11.50 -18.20 9.83
N GLY A 128 12.62 -17.84 9.19
CA GLY A 128 13.98 -18.17 9.66
C GLY A 128 14.40 -17.44 10.95
N PRO A 129 15.64 -17.67 11.43
CA PRO A 129 16.21 -16.91 12.55
C PRO A 129 16.20 -15.41 12.28
N LEU A 130 15.93 -14.61 13.31
CA LEU A 130 15.83 -13.15 13.18
C LEU A 130 17.14 -12.55 12.64
N ILE A 131 18.24 -12.87 13.32
CA ILE A 131 19.60 -12.65 12.84
C ILE A 131 20.18 -14.01 12.46
N ARG A 132 20.69 -14.13 11.23
CA ARG A 132 21.31 -15.36 10.70
C ARG A 132 22.83 -15.30 10.89
N GLN A 133 23.44 -16.34 11.46
CA GLN A 133 24.90 -16.40 11.58
C GLN A 133 25.55 -16.78 10.23
N LEU A 134 26.66 -16.13 9.91
CA LEU A 134 27.54 -16.44 8.78
C LEU A 134 28.81 -17.10 9.34
N PRO A 135 28.94 -18.44 9.27
CA PRO A 135 30.06 -19.16 9.92
C PRO A 135 31.30 -19.28 9.02
N SER A 136 31.27 -18.76 7.79
CA SER A 136 32.40 -18.82 6.85
C SER A 136 32.25 -17.82 5.72
N GLN A 137 33.38 -17.40 5.14
CA GLN A 137 33.41 -16.52 3.97
C GLN A 137 32.64 -17.10 2.77
N GLN A 138 32.55 -18.43 2.65
CA GLN A 138 31.73 -19.10 1.61
C GLN A 138 30.22 -18.86 1.80
N MET A 139 29.74 -18.82 3.05
CA MET A 139 28.35 -18.47 3.37
C MET A 139 28.09 -16.98 3.17
N PHE A 140 29.06 -16.12 3.51
CA PHE A 140 29.00 -14.68 3.22
C PHE A 140 28.87 -14.43 1.71
N ASP A 141 29.72 -15.07 0.90
CA ASP A 141 29.69 -15.00 -0.56
C ASP A 141 28.39 -15.53 -1.17
N HIS A 142 27.77 -16.53 -0.56
CA HIS A 142 26.46 -17.03 -0.99
C HIS A 142 25.35 -16.00 -0.73
N VAL A 143 25.35 -15.39 0.46
CA VAL A 143 24.39 -14.32 0.82
C VAL A 143 24.56 -13.10 -0.09
N ARG A 144 25.79 -12.64 -0.32
CA ARG A 144 26.10 -11.53 -1.24
C ARG A 144 25.68 -11.78 -2.69
N LYS A 145 25.56 -13.03 -3.12
CA LYS A 145 25.06 -13.42 -4.46
C LYS A 145 23.54 -13.57 -4.51
N ARG A 146 22.86 -13.63 -3.36
CA ARG A 146 21.41 -13.84 -3.24
C ARG A 146 20.64 -12.57 -2.87
N HIS A 147 21.27 -11.64 -2.16
CA HIS A 147 20.64 -10.43 -1.64
C HIS A 147 21.45 -9.20 -2.09
N SER A 148 20.79 -8.26 -2.78
CA SER A 148 21.44 -7.01 -3.22
C SER A 148 21.66 -6.02 -2.08
N VAL A 149 20.85 -6.09 -1.02
CA VAL A 149 21.02 -5.37 0.25
C VAL A 149 20.88 -6.32 1.42
N PHE A 150 21.84 -6.32 2.35
CA PHE A 150 21.73 -7.04 3.62
C PHE A 150 22.58 -6.40 4.72
N PHE A 151 22.14 -6.57 5.97
CA PHE A 151 22.80 -5.98 7.15
C PHE A 151 23.57 -7.05 7.93
N VAL A 152 24.78 -6.73 8.36
CA VAL A 152 25.69 -7.63 9.10
C VAL A 152 26.17 -6.96 10.38
N TYR A 153 25.86 -7.56 11.52
CA TYR A 153 26.47 -7.23 12.80
C TYR A 153 27.80 -7.97 12.97
N VAL A 154 28.85 -7.28 13.42
CA VAL A 154 30.18 -7.84 13.66
C VAL A 154 30.66 -7.46 15.06
N GLY A 155 30.91 -8.45 15.92
CA GLY A 155 31.40 -8.24 17.28
C GLY A 155 30.89 -9.23 18.32
N VAL A 156 31.24 -8.94 19.58
CA VAL A 156 30.78 -9.66 20.79
C VAL A 156 29.53 -9.00 21.39
N ASP A 157 28.90 -9.65 22.37
CA ASP A 157 27.71 -9.10 23.04
C ASP A 157 27.93 -7.69 23.61
N SER A 158 27.02 -6.77 23.28
CA SER A 158 27.14 -5.34 23.52
C SER A 158 25.79 -4.62 23.31
N THR A 159 25.67 -3.39 23.80
CA THR A 159 24.45 -2.56 23.63
C THR A 159 24.10 -2.30 22.16
N LEU A 160 25.10 -2.19 21.27
CA LEU A 160 24.87 -2.10 19.82
C LEU A 160 24.24 -3.38 19.26
N LYS A 161 24.54 -4.54 19.83
CA LYS A 161 23.91 -5.83 19.46
C LYS A 161 22.45 -5.87 19.91
N GLU A 162 22.16 -5.34 21.09
CA GLU A 162 20.79 -5.24 21.63
C GLU A 162 19.93 -4.33 20.74
N LYS A 163 20.43 -3.10 20.42
CA LYS A 163 19.81 -2.22 19.40
C LYS A 163 19.60 -2.94 18.06
N PHE A 164 20.60 -3.67 17.56
CA PHE A 164 20.50 -4.37 16.28
C PHE A 164 19.48 -5.54 16.31
N ILE A 165 19.27 -6.20 17.45
CA ILE A 165 18.21 -7.20 17.65
C ILE A 165 16.82 -6.55 17.62
N GLU A 166 16.67 -5.40 18.28
CA GLU A 166 15.43 -4.61 18.30
C GLU A 166 15.06 -4.15 16.89
N VAL A 167 15.97 -3.47 16.19
CA VAL A 167 15.80 -3.01 14.80
C VAL A 167 15.54 -4.17 13.84
N ALA A 168 16.22 -5.31 14.01
CA ALA A 168 15.92 -6.50 13.23
C ALA A 168 14.48 -7.00 13.48
N SER A 169 13.99 -6.97 14.73
CA SER A 169 12.64 -7.43 15.08
C SER A 169 11.53 -6.63 14.39
N GLU A 170 11.74 -5.32 14.22
CA GLU A 170 10.84 -4.43 13.49
C GLU A 170 10.94 -4.62 11.96
N LEU A 171 12.17 -4.63 11.43
CA LEU A 171 12.43 -4.48 10.00
C LEU A 171 12.66 -5.81 9.25
N ILE A 172 12.59 -6.97 9.91
CA ILE A 172 12.69 -8.30 9.26
C ILE A 172 11.64 -8.52 8.16
N VAL A 173 10.51 -7.81 8.20
CA VAL A 173 9.51 -7.87 7.12
C VAL A 173 10.02 -7.27 5.81
N TYR A 174 11.00 -6.35 5.88
CA TYR A 174 11.58 -5.64 4.74
C TYR A 174 12.94 -6.18 4.30
N THR A 175 13.86 -6.49 5.23
CA THR A 175 15.27 -6.80 4.89
C THR A 175 15.89 -7.88 5.76
N TYR A 176 17.02 -8.43 5.32
CA TYR A 176 17.71 -9.55 5.99
C TYR A 176 18.82 -9.07 6.93
N PHE A 177 18.79 -9.62 8.15
CA PHE A 177 19.76 -9.36 9.20
C PHE A 177 20.66 -10.59 9.44
N PHE A 178 21.96 -10.34 9.50
CA PHE A 178 23.01 -11.33 9.67
C PHE A 178 23.97 -10.94 10.80
N SER A 179 24.77 -11.90 11.24
CA SER A 179 25.92 -11.66 12.11
C SER A 179 27.11 -12.50 11.66
N ALA A 180 28.31 -11.95 11.79
CA ALA A 180 29.57 -12.59 11.39
C ALA A 180 30.67 -12.28 12.42
N SER A 181 31.70 -13.11 12.45
CA SER A 181 33.00 -12.73 13.01
C SER A 181 33.82 -11.98 11.95
N GLU A 182 34.84 -11.24 12.38
CA GLU A 182 35.64 -10.38 11.49
C GLU A 182 36.39 -11.19 10.42
N ASP A 183 36.84 -12.41 10.74
CA ASP A 183 37.52 -13.35 9.84
C ASP A 183 36.62 -13.96 8.75
N VAL A 184 35.30 -13.78 8.85
CA VAL A 184 34.31 -14.19 7.83
C VAL A 184 34.14 -13.12 6.74
N LEU A 185 34.55 -11.87 7.00
CA LEU A 185 34.39 -10.76 6.08
C LEU A 185 35.34 -10.88 4.87
N PRO A 186 35.02 -10.26 3.72
CA PRO A 186 35.95 -10.11 2.62
C PRO A 186 37.15 -9.20 2.97
N GLU A 187 38.33 -9.49 2.43
CA GLU A 187 39.61 -8.76 2.70
C GLU A 187 39.58 -7.25 2.40
N TYR A 188 38.62 -6.77 1.61
CA TYR A 188 38.44 -5.34 1.31
C TYR A 188 37.63 -4.59 2.38
N VAL A 189 37.06 -5.29 3.37
CA VAL A 189 36.29 -4.69 4.46
C VAL A 189 37.25 -4.31 5.59
N THR A 190 37.36 -3.02 5.86
CA THR A 190 38.17 -2.46 6.95
C THR A 190 37.24 -1.92 8.02
N LEU A 191 37.34 -2.45 9.24
CA LEU A 191 36.67 -1.92 10.42
C LEU A 191 37.65 -1.05 11.21
N ASN A 192 37.21 0.14 11.64
CA ASN A 192 38.02 1.00 12.51
C ASN A 192 37.95 0.51 13.97
N GLU A 193 36.75 0.13 14.41
CA GLU A 193 36.45 -0.38 15.75
C GLU A 193 35.41 -1.51 15.64
N ALA A 194 35.32 -2.34 16.69
CA ALA A 194 34.28 -3.34 16.86
C ALA A 194 33.73 -3.26 18.30
N PRO A 195 32.41 -3.43 18.52
CA PRO A 195 31.40 -3.93 17.58
C PRO A 195 30.98 -2.92 16.52
N ALA A 196 30.57 -3.42 15.35
CA ALA A 196 30.10 -2.62 14.22
C ALA A 196 28.83 -3.20 13.59
N VAL A 197 28.05 -2.33 12.93
CA VAL A 197 26.96 -2.73 12.02
C VAL A 197 27.32 -2.26 10.62
N LEU A 198 27.19 -3.16 9.66
CA LEU A 198 27.45 -2.91 8.24
C LEU A 198 26.18 -3.14 7.42
N VAL A 199 26.05 -2.39 6.33
CA VAL A 199 25.17 -2.75 5.21
C VAL A 199 26.04 -3.06 3.99
N PHE A 200 25.75 -4.18 3.32
CA PHE A 200 26.38 -4.57 2.07
C PHE A 200 25.39 -4.36 0.94
N LYS A 201 25.72 -3.48 -0.01
CA LYS A 201 24.91 -3.13 -1.18
C LYS A 201 25.73 -2.40 -2.24
N ASP A 202 25.17 -2.20 -3.44
CA ASP A 202 25.80 -1.47 -4.54
C ASP A 202 27.21 -2.02 -4.91
N SER A 203 27.42 -3.32 -4.68
CA SER A 203 28.71 -4.04 -4.69
C SER A 203 29.75 -3.63 -3.64
N THR A 204 29.48 -2.62 -2.81
CA THR A 204 30.34 -2.10 -1.74
C THR A 204 29.77 -2.43 -0.34
N TYR A 205 30.23 -1.72 0.70
CA TYR A 205 29.66 -1.70 2.05
C TYR A 205 29.66 -0.28 2.62
N PHE A 206 28.80 -0.06 3.61
CA PHE A 206 28.82 1.12 4.47
C PHE A 206 28.75 0.68 5.94
N VAL A 207 29.43 1.39 6.82
CA VAL A 207 29.45 1.14 8.28
C VAL A 207 28.58 2.21 8.94
N TYR A 208 27.75 1.81 9.91
CA TYR A 208 26.93 2.72 10.71
C TYR A 208 27.77 3.51 11.73
N ASP A 209 27.58 4.82 11.81
CA ASP A 209 28.15 5.70 12.85
C ASP A 209 27.06 6.46 13.61
N GLU A 210 26.99 6.31 14.93
CA GLU A 210 25.92 6.90 15.76
C GLU A 210 25.97 8.45 15.84
N TYR A 211 27.08 9.09 15.46
CA TYR A 211 27.21 10.55 15.38
C TYR A 211 26.84 11.11 14.00
N GLU A 212 27.18 10.41 12.91
CA GLU A 212 26.87 10.86 11.53
C GLU A 212 25.46 10.43 11.07
N ASP A 213 25.06 9.19 11.36
CA ASP A 213 23.78 8.61 10.93
C ASP A 213 22.64 8.83 11.94
N GLY A 214 22.98 8.99 13.23
CA GLY A 214 22.03 9.08 14.33
C GLY A 214 21.47 7.72 14.74
N ASP A 215 20.15 7.58 14.80
CA ASP A 215 19.49 6.34 15.26
C ASP A 215 19.62 5.17 14.25
N LEU A 216 19.87 3.97 14.78
CA LEU A 216 20.10 2.75 14.00
C LEU A 216 18.84 2.28 13.25
N SER A 217 17.63 2.42 13.81
CA SER A 217 16.40 2.02 13.10
C SER A 217 16.17 2.92 11.89
N ASN A 218 16.37 4.23 12.08
CA ASN A 218 16.33 5.23 11.01
C ASN A 218 17.39 5.00 9.93
N TRP A 219 18.62 4.62 10.31
CA TRP A 219 19.69 4.29 9.36
C TRP A 219 19.36 3.04 8.54
N VAL A 220 19.00 1.93 9.20
CA VAL A 220 18.63 0.67 8.52
C VAL A 220 17.45 0.89 7.57
N ASN A 221 16.44 1.68 7.97
CA ASN A 221 15.31 2.01 7.10
C ASN A 221 15.71 2.86 5.88
N LYS A 222 16.72 3.73 5.98
CA LYS A 222 17.27 4.51 4.85
C LYS A 222 18.21 3.70 3.96
N GLU A 223 18.94 2.73 4.53
CA GLU A 223 19.96 1.96 3.81
C GLU A 223 19.43 0.68 3.16
N ARG A 224 18.25 0.17 3.55
CA ARG A 224 17.67 -1.09 3.04
C ARG A 224 17.33 -1.12 1.54
N PHE A 225 17.51 -0.01 0.84
CA PHE A 225 17.33 0.15 -0.60
C PHE A 225 18.69 0.26 -1.31
N GLU A 226 18.81 -0.27 -2.53
CA GLU A 226 19.97 -0.02 -3.40
C GLU A 226 20.07 1.47 -3.76
N GLY A 227 21.28 1.97 -4.05
CA GLY A 227 21.49 3.38 -4.39
C GLY A 227 20.70 3.83 -5.63
N TYR A 228 20.37 2.88 -6.51
CA TYR A 228 19.43 3.04 -7.61
C TYR A 228 18.59 1.77 -7.76
N LEU A 229 17.26 1.90 -7.87
CA LEU A 229 16.33 0.77 -8.02
C LEU A 229 15.23 1.00 -9.07
N SER A 230 14.44 -0.05 -9.34
CA SER A 230 13.13 0.08 -9.98
C SER A 230 12.09 0.40 -8.90
N ILE A 231 11.24 1.39 -9.17
CA ILE A 231 10.30 1.97 -8.22
C ILE A 231 8.90 1.76 -8.79
N ASP A 232 8.11 0.92 -8.12
CA ASP A 232 6.68 0.76 -8.36
C ASP A 232 5.85 1.49 -7.28
N GLY A 233 4.52 1.32 -7.32
CA GLY A 233 3.62 1.94 -6.35
C GLY A 233 3.74 1.42 -4.90
N PHE A 234 4.36 0.26 -4.68
CA PHE A 234 4.63 -0.28 -3.34
C PHE A 234 5.96 0.26 -2.81
N THR A 235 7.01 0.22 -3.63
CA THR A 235 8.34 0.76 -3.36
C THR A 235 8.28 2.26 -3.08
N LEU A 236 7.51 3.03 -3.87
CA LEU A 236 7.35 4.47 -3.67
C LEU A 236 6.64 4.81 -2.34
N TYR A 237 5.71 3.95 -1.89
CA TYR A 237 5.08 4.09 -0.57
C TYR A 237 6.08 3.80 0.55
N GLU A 238 6.84 2.69 0.46
CA GLU A 238 7.88 2.34 1.43
C GLU A 238 9.03 3.35 1.49
N LEU A 239 9.37 3.99 0.38
CA LEU A 239 10.34 5.08 0.34
C LEU A 239 9.85 6.33 1.09
N GLY A 240 8.53 6.50 1.25
CA GLY A 240 7.95 7.55 2.10
C GLY A 240 8.37 7.44 3.56
N ASP A 241 8.49 6.23 4.08
CA ASP A 241 8.92 5.98 5.47
C ASP A 241 10.40 6.36 5.72
N THR A 242 11.20 6.62 4.66
CA THR A 242 12.64 7.00 4.79
C THR A 242 12.87 8.49 5.06
N GLY A 243 11.88 9.33 4.77
CA GLY A 243 12.01 10.79 4.79
C GLY A 243 12.82 11.41 3.64
N LYS A 244 13.38 10.61 2.72
CA LYS A 244 14.10 11.12 1.53
C LYS A 244 13.14 11.61 0.44
N LEU A 245 13.60 12.55 -0.38
CA LEU A 245 12.96 12.89 -1.65
C LEU A 245 13.20 11.75 -2.66
N VAL A 246 12.19 11.40 -3.46
CA VAL A 246 12.30 10.28 -4.41
C VAL A 246 12.45 10.82 -5.83
N ALA A 247 13.64 10.65 -6.39
CA ALA A 247 14.06 11.10 -7.71
C ALA A 247 13.88 9.97 -8.76
N VAL A 248 12.90 10.13 -9.65
CA VAL A 248 12.41 9.07 -10.54
C VAL A 248 12.58 9.46 -12.02
N ALA A 249 13.28 8.62 -12.78
CA ALA A 249 13.13 8.58 -14.24
C ALA A 249 11.84 7.82 -14.60
N VAL A 250 10.83 8.55 -15.10
CA VAL A 250 9.61 7.96 -15.66
C VAL A 250 9.89 7.62 -17.13
N ILE A 251 9.86 6.33 -17.46
CA ILE A 251 10.25 5.80 -18.78
C ILE A 251 9.27 4.71 -19.25
N ASP A 252 9.43 4.22 -20.48
CA ASP A 252 8.80 2.96 -20.92
C ASP A 252 9.94 1.98 -21.21
N ASP A 253 10.08 0.95 -20.38
CA ASP A 253 11.17 -0.03 -20.50
C ASP A 253 11.00 -0.97 -21.72
N LYS A 254 9.87 -0.87 -22.44
CA LYS A 254 9.65 -1.54 -23.73
C LYS A 254 10.08 -0.66 -24.91
N ASN A 255 10.24 0.65 -24.69
CA ASN A 255 10.61 1.60 -25.73
C ASN A 255 12.13 1.78 -25.82
N ASN A 256 12.71 1.16 -26.85
CA ASN A 256 14.15 1.17 -27.14
C ASN A 256 14.64 2.51 -27.75
N SER A 257 14.00 3.63 -27.41
CA SER A 257 14.43 4.97 -27.81
C SER A 257 15.67 5.40 -27.02
N VAL A 258 16.55 6.14 -27.69
CA VAL A 258 17.80 6.68 -27.11
C VAL A 258 17.49 7.60 -25.93
N GLU A 259 16.33 8.26 -25.90
CA GLU A 259 15.97 9.21 -24.86
C GLU A 259 15.64 8.53 -23.51
N HIS A 260 14.90 7.41 -23.53
CA HIS A 260 14.65 6.63 -22.31
C HIS A 260 15.96 6.06 -21.76
N ALA A 261 16.79 5.46 -22.63
CA ALA A 261 18.08 4.90 -22.24
C ALA A 261 19.04 5.97 -21.70
N ARG A 262 19.10 7.16 -22.33
CA ARG A 262 19.87 8.31 -21.85
C ARG A 262 19.42 8.75 -20.47
N LEU A 263 18.13 8.98 -20.27
CA LEU A 263 17.63 9.46 -18.97
C LEU A 263 17.86 8.41 -17.86
N LYS A 264 17.66 7.13 -18.16
CA LYS A 264 17.94 6.02 -17.25
C LYS A 264 19.42 6.03 -16.82
N SER A 265 20.36 6.13 -17.78
CA SER A 265 21.79 6.25 -17.49
C SER A 265 22.12 7.47 -16.65
N ILE A 266 21.60 8.66 -16.99
CA ILE A 266 21.90 9.90 -16.23
C ILE A 266 21.47 9.77 -14.76
N VAL A 267 20.29 9.22 -14.47
CA VAL A 267 19.87 9.00 -13.06
C VAL A 267 20.74 7.95 -12.39
N GLN A 268 21.11 6.85 -13.07
CA GLN A 268 22.02 5.83 -12.54
C GLN A 268 23.42 6.38 -12.23
N ASP A 269 23.97 7.19 -13.13
CA ASP A 269 25.30 7.79 -13.00
C ASP A 269 25.32 8.88 -11.93
N VAL A 270 24.24 9.65 -11.75
CA VAL A 270 24.11 10.59 -10.62
C VAL A 270 24.01 9.83 -9.29
N ALA A 271 23.10 8.85 -9.19
CA ALA A 271 22.90 8.05 -7.99
C ALA A 271 24.18 7.35 -7.51
N ARG A 272 24.98 6.83 -8.45
CA ARG A 272 26.22 6.12 -8.16
C ARG A 272 27.39 7.05 -7.88
N ASN A 273 27.66 8.01 -8.77
CA ASN A 273 28.92 8.77 -8.76
C ASN A 273 28.84 10.03 -7.87
N TYR A 274 27.64 10.46 -7.48
CA TYR A 274 27.40 11.60 -6.59
C TYR A 274 26.70 11.19 -5.29
N ARG A 275 26.79 9.89 -4.91
CA ARG A 275 26.17 9.34 -3.70
C ARG A 275 26.42 10.23 -2.48
N ASP A 276 27.67 10.58 -2.23
CA ASP A 276 28.06 11.29 -0.99
C ASP A 276 27.54 12.75 -0.92
N HIS A 277 27.02 13.29 -2.02
CA HIS A 277 26.39 14.61 -2.08
C HIS A 277 24.87 14.52 -1.91
N PHE A 278 24.21 13.45 -2.40
CA PHE A 278 22.75 13.41 -2.53
C PHE A 278 22.07 12.29 -1.73
N HIS A 279 22.74 11.20 -1.40
CA HIS A 279 22.12 10.00 -0.80
C HIS A 279 21.47 10.24 0.55
N ARG A 280 21.93 11.22 1.33
CA ARG A 280 21.28 11.61 2.60
C ARG A 280 19.85 12.09 2.38
N ASP A 281 19.63 12.86 1.32
CA ASP A 281 18.42 13.65 1.09
C ASP A 281 17.54 13.08 -0.03
N PHE A 282 18.12 12.27 -0.94
CA PHE A 282 17.46 11.68 -2.11
C PHE A 282 17.61 10.16 -2.17
N GLN A 283 16.56 9.48 -2.62
CA GLN A 283 16.61 8.14 -3.21
C GLN A 283 16.43 8.26 -4.73
N PHE A 284 17.24 7.55 -5.51
CA PHE A 284 17.14 7.53 -6.97
C PHE A 284 16.55 6.22 -7.51
N GLY A 285 15.87 6.30 -8.65
CA GLY A 285 15.38 5.12 -9.38
C GLY A 285 14.63 5.45 -10.67
N HIS A 286 13.86 4.47 -11.17
CA HIS A 286 13.02 4.59 -12.36
C HIS A 286 11.68 3.89 -12.20
N MET A 287 10.68 4.30 -12.98
CA MET A 287 9.36 3.67 -13.06
C MET A 287 9.01 3.37 -14.52
N ASP A 288 8.47 2.17 -14.79
CA ASP A 288 7.93 1.77 -16.10
C ASP A 288 6.47 2.25 -16.22
N GLY A 289 6.20 3.12 -17.20
CA GLY A 289 4.92 3.80 -17.39
C GLY A 289 4.71 5.01 -16.48
N SER A 290 3.79 5.90 -16.86
CA SER A 290 3.46 7.10 -16.09
C SER A 290 2.15 7.02 -15.29
N ASP A 291 1.31 5.98 -15.45
CA ASP A 291 -0.04 5.88 -14.88
C ASP A 291 -0.12 6.17 -13.36
N TYR A 292 0.83 5.64 -12.57
CA TYR A 292 0.87 5.87 -11.12
C TYR A 292 1.26 7.32 -10.79
N ILE A 293 2.28 7.86 -11.48
CA ILE A 293 2.74 9.24 -11.26
C ILE A 293 1.66 10.24 -11.72
N ASN A 294 1.04 10.02 -12.87
CA ASN A 294 -0.08 10.84 -13.39
C ASN A 294 -1.22 10.95 -12.36
N SER A 295 -1.52 9.84 -11.67
CA SER A 295 -2.51 9.79 -10.59
C SER A 295 -2.08 10.58 -9.34
N LEU A 296 -0.78 10.55 -9.00
CA LEU A 296 -0.21 11.30 -7.87
C LEU A 296 -0.19 12.82 -8.13
N LEU A 297 0.24 13.24 -9.34
CA LEU A 297 0.33 14.65 -9.75
C LEU A 297 -1.04 15.25 -10.12
N MET A 298 -2.00 14.40 -10.49
CA MET A 298 -3.28 14.76 -11.10
C MET A 298 -3.10 15.54 -12.41
N ASP A 299 -2.23 15.02 -13.28
CA ASP A 299 -1.86 15.57 -14.59
C ASP A 299 -1.33 14.45 -15.53
N GLU A 300 -1.10 14.73 -16.80
CA GLU A 300 -0.54 13.78 -17.78
C GLU A 300 0.94 14.09 -18.10
N LEU A 301 1.86 13.28 -17.59
CA LEU A 301 3.30 13.41 -17.91
C LEU A 301 3.63 12.89 -19.30
N SER A 302 4.45 13.65 -20.01
CA SER A 302 5.27 13.15 -21.12
C SER A 302 6.25 12.08 -20.63
N VAL A 303 6.53 11.09 -21.47
CA VAL A 303 7.47 10.00 -21.17
C VAL A 303 8.46 9.91 -22.34
N PRO A 304 9.79 9.96 -22.12
CA PRO A 304 10.47 10.02 -20.83
C PRO A 304 10.38 11.38 -20.13
N SER A 305 10.38 11.37 -18.79
CA SER A 305 10.48 12.57 -17.95
C SER A 305 11.15 12.26 -16.61
N PHE A 306 11.64 13.29 -15.92
CA PHE A 306 12.24 13.20 -14.59
C PHE A 306 11.41 13.96 -13.58
N VAL A 307 11.15 13.35 -12.42
CA VAL A 307 10.31 13.92 -11.35
C VAL A 307 11.00 13.69 -10.01
N VAL A 308 11.02 14.71 -9.16
CA VAL A 308 11.36 14.54 -7.74
C VAL A 308 10.08 14.64 -6.91
N LEU A 309 9.85 13.66 -6.04
CA LEU A 309 8.65 13.56 -5.20
C LEU A 309 9.01 13.78 -3.72
N ASN A 310 8.26 14.64 -3.04
CA ASN A 310 8.16 14.62 -1.58
C ASN A 310 6.93 13.80 -1.20
N THR A 311 7.17 12.53 -0.88
CA THR A 311 6.16 11.55 -0.46
C THR A 311 5.47 11.92 0.86
N SER A 312 6.16 12.63 1.77
CA SER A 312 5.64 12.99 3.09
C SER A 312 4.54 14.06 3.05
N ASN A 313 4.64 15.04 2.14
CA ASN A 313 3.66 16.12 2.00
C ASN A 313 2.97 16.18 0.62
N GLN A 314 3.27 15.22 -0.27
CA GLN A 314 2.72 15.09 -1.62
C GLN A 314 3.06 16.27 -2.56
N GLN A 315 4.13 17.02 -2.25
CA GLN A 315 4.73 17.95 -3.19
C GLN A 315 5.58 17.21 -4.22
N TYR A 316 5.84 17.86 -5.35
CA TYR A 316 6.73 17.37 -6.40
C TYR A 316 7.41 18.52 -7.12
N PHE A 317 8.52 18.21 -7.79
CA PHE A 317 9.30 19.15 -8.58
C PHE A 317 9.48 18.58 -9.99
N LEU A 318 9.28 19.42 -10.99
CA LEU A 318 9.54 19.11 -12.40
C LEU A 318 10.66 20.03 -12.92
N PRO A 319 11.58 19.52 -13.76
CA PRO A 319 12.64 20.35 -14.31
C PRO A 319 12.09 21.29 -15.39
N ASN A 320 12.49 22.57 -15.33
CA ASN A 320 12.06 23.61 -16.28
C ASN A 320 12.57 23.40 -17.73
N LYS A 321 13.35 22.34 -17.97
CA LYS A 321 13.90 21.89 -19.26
C LYS A 321 13.98 20.38 -19.25
N GLN A 322 14.01 19.75 -20.42
CA GLN A 322 14.36 18.34 -20.53
C GLN A 322 15.79 18.12 -20.02
N ILE A 323 16.02 17.08 -19.22
CA ILE A 323 17.35 16.73 -18.73
C ILE A 323 18.12 16.03 -19.83
N GLU A 324 19.21 16.65 -20.30
CA GLU A 324 19.99 16.17 -21.44
C GLU A 324 21.39 15.65 -21.06
N SER A 325 21.90 16.09 -19.91
CA SER A 325 23.23 15.81 -19.36
C SER A 325 23.19 15.53 -17.85
N ILE A 326 24.33 15.10 -17.29
CA ILE A 326 24.51 14.93 -15.83
C ILE A 326 24.52 16.30 -15.14
N GLU A 327 25.06 17.32 -15.81
CA GLU A 327 25.15 18.70 -15.36
C GLU A 327 23.76 19.34 -15.21
N ASP A 328 22.84 19.12 -16.15
CA ASP A 328 21.44 19.55 -16.04
C ASP A 328 20.75 18.92 -14.82
N MET A 329 20.98 17.62 -14.60
CA MET A 329 20.41 16.85 -13.49
C MET A 329 20.89 17.40 -12.15
N ILE A 330 22.20 17.62 -12.01
CA ILE A 330 22.83 18.19 -10.81
C ILE A 330 22.34 19.61 -10.57
N GLN A 331 22.22 20.45 -11.60
CA GLN A 331 21.69 21.80 -11.46
C GLN A 331 20.24 21.79 -10.94
N PHE A 332 19.40 20.87 -11.43
CA PHE A 332 18.02 20.75 -10.97
C PHE A 332 17.93 20.22 -9.52
N ILE A 333 18.69 19.18 -9.17
CA ILE A 333 18.75 18.63 -7.80
C ILE A 333 19.22 19.70 -6.80
N ASN A 334 20.28 20.44 -7.13
CA ASN A 334 20.77 21.54 -6.29
C ASN A 334 19.73 22.67 -6.16
N SER A 335 18.98 22.99 -7.22
CA SER A 335 17.93 24.03 -7.12
C SER A 335 16.80 23.64 -6.14
N ILE A 336 16.55 22.35 -5.93
CA ILE A 336 15.63 21.84 -4.89
C ILE A 336 16.25 21.98 -3.50
N LEU A 337 17.53 21.59 -3.32
CA LEU A 337 18.26 21.72 -2.05
C LEU A 337 18.39 23.20 -1.60
N ASP A 338 18.67 24.11 -2.54
CA ASP A 338 18.76 25.55 -2.32
C ASP A 338 17.38 26.23 -2.09
N GLY A 339 16.27 25.47 -2.21
CA GLY A 339 14.91 26.00 -2.06
C GLY A 339 14.47 26.96 -3.18
N THR A 340 15.12 26.90 -4.34
CA THR A 340 14.84 27.79 -5.50
C THR A 340 13.95 27.16 -6.56
N ALA A 341 13.79 25.82 -6.54
CA ALA A 341 12.82 25.11 -7.36
C ALA A 341 11.38 25.32 -6.87
N GLU A 342 10.44 25.53 -7.78
CA GLU A 342 9.02 25.67 -7.45
C GLU A 342 8.41 24.31 -7.04
N ALA A 343 8.02 24.19 -5.77
CA ALA A 343 7.32 23.02 -5.26
C ALA A 343 5.85 23.02 -5.71
N GLN A 344 5.48 22.06 -6.56
CA GLN A 344 4.12 21.85 -7.04
C GLN A 344 3.39 20.81 -6.18
N GLY A 345 2.06 20.72 -6.30
CA GLY A 345 1.28 19.71 -5.59
C GLY A 345 0.97 20.06 -4.13
N GLY A 346 1.30 19.16 -3.21
CA GLY A 346 1.06 19.29 -1.77
C GLY A 346 -0.24 18.62 -1.28
N ASP A 347 -0.48 18.66 0.03
CA ASP A 347 -1.65 18.09 0.68
C ASP A 347 -2.70 19.13 1.12
N GLY A 348 -2.52 20.41 0.80
CA GLY A 348 -3.40 21.49 1.25
C GLY A 348 -4.85 21.38 0.78
N ILE A 349 -5.78 22.08 1.46
CA ILE A 349 -7.24 21.94 1.26
C ILE A 349 -7.67 22.07 -0.21
N LEU A 350 -7.15 23.08 -0.94
CA LEU A 350 -7.44 23.27 -2.36
C LEU A 350 -6.98 22.08 -3.22
N GLN A 351 -5.84 21.47 -2.88
CA GLN A 351 -5.29 20.33 -3.60
C GLN A 351 -6.03 19.02 -3.25
N ARG A 352 -6.56 18.88 -2.02
CA ARG A 352 -7.51 17.81 -1.67
C ARG A 352 -8.80 17.92 -2.50
N ILE A 353 -9.31 19.14 -2.70
CA ILE A 353 -10.47 19.38 -3.59
C ILE A 353 -10.11 19.08 -5.06
N LYS A 354 -8.92 19.49 -5.55
CA LYS A 354 -8.41 19.11 -6.89
C LYS A 354 -8.41 17.59 -7.05
N ARG A 355 -7.94 16.83 -6.04
CA ARG A 355 -7.90 15.36 -6.09
C ARG A 355 -9.28 14.74 -6.14
N VAL A 356 -10.22 15.16 -5.28
CA VAL A 356 -11.61 14.65 -5.33
C VAL A 356 -12.25 14.88 -6.71
N ALA A 357 -12.00 16.03 -7.34
CA ALA A 357 -12.47 16.30 -8.70
C ALA A 357 -11.76 15.45 -9.77
N TYR A 358 -10.45 15.21 -9.63
CA TYR A 358 -9.67 14.34 -10.52
C TYR A 358 -10.12 12.88 -10.41
N ASP A 359 -10.28 12.36 -9.19
CA ASP A 359 -10.69 10.97 -8.91
C ASP A 359 -12.13 10.71 -9.38
N ALA A 360 -13.03 11.70 -9.20
CA ALA A 360 -14.38 11.63 -9.77
C ALA A 360 -14.33 11.58 -11.31
N LYS A 361 -13.54 12.46 -11.94
CA LYS A 361 -13.37 12.50 -13.40
C LYS A 361 -12.77 11.18 -13.94
N SER A 362 -11.71 10.68 -13.32
CA SER A 362 -11.03 9.44 -13.74
C SER A 362 -11.93 8.22 -13.54
N THR A 363 -12.67 8.14 -12.44
CA THR A 363 -13.67 7.09 -12.18
C THR A 363 -14.78 7.11 -13.23
N VAL A 364 -15.38 8.28 -13.50
CA VAL A 364 -16.43 8.43 -14.54
C VAL A 364 -15.88 8.01 -15.90
N VAL A 365 -14.73 8.54 -16.33
CA VAL A 365 -14.11 8.20 -17.63
C VAL A 365 -13.77 6.70 -17.71
N SER A 366 -13.32 6.08 -16.62
CA SER A 366 -13.03 4.64 -16.56
C SER A 366 -14.30 3.80 -16.73
N VAL A 367 -15.37 4.10 -15.98
CA VAL A 367 -16.68 3.42 -16.11
C VAL A 367 -17.23 3.56 -17.54
N PHE A 368 -17.18 4.76 -18.14
CA PHE A 368 -17.63 4.96 -19.52
C PHE A 368 -16.74 4.28 -20.56
N LYS A 369 -15.41 4.16 -20.34
CA LYS A 369 -14.51 3.36 -21.20
C LYS A 369 -14.79 1.85 -21.10
N SER A 370 -15.08 1.33 -19.90
CA SER A 370 -15.31 -0.10 -19.67
C SER A 370 -16.73 -0.57 -20.01
N SER A 371 -17.76 0.24 -19.74
CA SER A 371 -19.16 -0.08 -20.06
C SER A 371 -20.01 1.19 -20.19
N PRO A 372 -20.14 1.75 -21.42
CA PRO A 372 -20.89 2.98 -21.65
C PRO A 372 -22.34 2.93 -21.16
N LEU A 373 -23.02 1.80 -21.34
CA LEU A 373 -24.41 1.62 -20.92
C LEU A 373 -24.57 1.63 -19.40
N LEU A 374 -23.62 1.01 -18.67
CA LEU A 374 -23.62 1.05 -17.21
C LEU A 374 -23.28 2.46 -16.69
N GLY A 375 -22.38 3.18 -17.34
CA GLY A 375 -22.10 4.59 -17.04
C GLY A 375 -23.34 5.49 -17.21
N CYS A 376 -24.05 5.35 -18.32
CA CYS A 376 -25.32 6.06 -18.56
C CYS A 376 -26.36 5.76 -17.47
N PHE A 377 -26.47 4.51 -17.01
CA PHE A 377 -27.41 4.15 -15.94
C PHE A 377 -26.96 4.69 -14.57
N LEU A 378 -25.71 4.43 -14.19
CA LEU A 378 -25.16 4.74 -12.86
C LEU A 378 -25.14 6.25 -12.57
N PHE A 379 -24.75 7.07 -13.56
CA PHE A 379 -24.66 8.52 -13.40
C PHE A 379 -25.87 9.26 -13.95
N GLY A 380 -26.43 8.82 -15.09
CA GLY A 380 -27.52 9.52 -15.76
C GLY A 380 -28.87 9.41 -15.05
N LEU A 381 -29.18 8.27 -14.40
CA LEU A 381 -30.45 8.12 -13.69
C LEU A 381 -30.51 9.02 -12.43
N PRO A 382 -29.50 9.05 -11.54
CA PRO A 382 -29.50 10.00 -10.42
C PRO A 382 -29.52 11.46 -10.87
N LEU A 383 -28.74 11.84 -11.89
CA LEU A 383 -28.73 13.20 -12.41
C LEU A 383 -30.09 13.59 -13.03
N GLY A 384 -30.78 12.66 -13.69
CA GLY A 384 -32.14 12.87 -14.19
C GLY A 384 -33.15 13.12 -13.07
N VAL A 385 -33.12 12.32 -12.00
CA VAL A 385 -33.98 12.51 -10.83
C VAL A 385 -33.70 13.86 -10.15
N ILE A 386 -32.43 14.20 -9.91
CA ILE A 386 -32.02 15.49 -9.32
C ILE A 386 -32.48 16.65 -10.22
N SER A 387 -32.32 16.55 -11.55
CA SER A 387 -32.78 17.57 -12.48
C SER A 387 -34.30 17.80 -12.43
N ILE A 388 -35.10 16.74 -12.25
CA ILE A 388 -36.55 16.83 -12.10
C ILE A 388 -36.92 17.48 -10.77
N MET A 389 -36.24 17.12 -9.68
CA MET A 389 -36.45 17.75 -8.37
C MET A 389 -36.09 19.24 -8.37
N CYS A 390 -34.93 19.62 -8.92
CA CYS A 390 -34.52 21.00 -9.06
C CYS A 390 -35.48 21.80 -9.96
N TYR A 391 -35.95 21.22 -11.07
CA TYR A 391 -36.96 21.85 -11.91
C TYR A 391 -38.25 22.12 -11.12
N GLY A 392 -38.80 21.10 -10.44
CA GLY A 392 -40.03 21.23 -9.66
C GLY A 392 -39.95 22.30 -8.57
N ILE A 393 -38.82 22.39 -7.86
CA ILE A 393 -38.56 23.44 -6.86
C ILE A 393 -38.51 24.82 -7.52
N CYS A 394 -37.77 24.97 -8.63
CA CYS A 394 -37.65 26.24 -9.35
C CYS A 394 -38.95 26.69 -10.06
N THR A 395 -39.95 25.81 -10.20
CA THR A 395 -41.28 26.14 -10.77
C THR A 395 -42.38 26.29 -9.73
N ALA A 396 -42.10 26.16 -8.43
CA ALA A 396 -43.13 26.16 -7.38
C ALA A 396 -43.71 27.55 -7.05
N ASP A 397 -42.92 28.63 -7.19
CA ASP A 397 -43.24 29.95 -6.66
C ASP A 397 -43.74 30.96 -7.74
N THR A 398 -44.85 30.67 -8.45
CA THR A 398 -45.51 31.68 -9.34
C THR A 398 -47.05 31.60 -9.45
N GLU A 399 -47.80 31.28 -8.38
CA GLU A 399 -49.27 31.46 -8.36
C GLU A 399 -49.76 32.23 -7.12
N ASP A 400 -49.79 33.57 -7.21
CA ASP A 400 -50.31 34.46 -6.14
C ASP A 400 -51.25 35.55 -6.71
N GLY A 401 -52.34 35.11 -7.34
CA GLY A 401 -53.56 35.87 -7.67
C GLY A 401 -53.49 36.95 -8.78
N PRO A 402 -54.59 37.71 -9.01
CA PRO A 402 -55.95 37.57 -8.43
C PRO A 402 -57.09 37.53 -9.50
N GLU A 403 -58.35 37.59 -9.02
CA GLU A 403 -59.61 37.82 -9.78
C GLU A 403 -60.10 36.66 -10.69
N GLU A 404 -61.41 36.46 -10.94
CA GLU A 404 -62.62 37.23 -10.56
C GLU A 404 -63.79 36.31 -10.12
N MET A 405 -64.75 36.86 -9.37
CA MET A 405 -65.87 36.14 -8.74
C MET A 405 -67.20 36.30 -9.50
N THR A 406 -67.86 35.20 -9.89
CA THR A 406 -69.33 35.20 -10.14
C THR A 406 -70.04 33.98 -9.55
N ARG A 407 -71.30 34.20 -9.13
CA ARG A 407 -72.10 33.32 -8.27
C ARG A 407 -73.31 32.73 -9.01
N LYS A 408 -73.57 31.43 -8.78
CA LYS A 408 -74.91 30.80 -8.67
C LYS A 408 -74.73 29.43 -8.00
N ASP A 409 -75.39 29.07 -6.89
CA ASP A 409 -76.84 29.06 -6.58
C ASP A 409 -77.57 28.00 -7.43
N VAL A 410 -78.36 27.04 -6.89
CA VAL A 410 -78.66 26.67 -5.49
C VAL A 410 -79.41 25.31 -5.47
N VAL A 411 -79.27 24.48 -4.40
CA VAL A 411 -80.18 23.34 -4.02
C VAL A 411 -80.18 22.12 -5.01
N ASP A 412 -80.16 20.84 -4.61
CA ASP A 412 -81.10 20.16 -3.69
C ASP A 412 -80.62 18.81 -3.09
N GLN A 413 -81.19 18.46 -1.91
CA GLN A 413 -81.52 17.14 -1.29
C GLN A 413 -80.70 15.82 -1.49
N ASN A 414 -80.48 15.12 -0.35
CA ASN A 414 -80.72 13.67 -0.06
C ASN A 414 -80.11 12.59 -1.02
N LEU A 415 -79.34 11.56 -0.63
CA LEU A 415 -79.05 10.73 0.59
C LEU A 415 -77.69 10.00 0.33
N SER A 416 -77.00 9.24 1.20
CA SER A 416 -76.92 8.93 2.67
C SER A 416 -75.52 8.26 2.88
N ASP A 417 -75.08 7.65 4.00
CA ASP A 417 -75.68 7.24 5.28
C ASP A 417 -74.60 7.26 6.41
N GLU A 418 -75.03 7.08 7.66
CA GLU A 418 -74.23 7.15 8.91
C GLU A 418 -73.22 5.97 9.08
N GLY A 419 -72.21 5.96 9.96
CA GLY A 419 -71.72 6.86 11.02
C GLY A 419 -70.29 6.40 11.46
N SER A 420 -69.69 6.81 12.58
CA SER A 420 -70.18 7.54 13.77
C SER A 420 -69.01 8.18 14.55
N ASP A 421 -69.28 9.34 15.16
CA ASP A 421 -68.66 10.01 16.34
C ASP A 421 -67.13 10.35 16.28
N GLU A 422 -66.63 11.59 16.44
CA GLU A 422 -66.89 12.69 17.43
C GLU A 422 -66.42 12.35 18.88
N ASP A 423 -65.92 13.24 19.76
CA ASP A 423 -65.40 14.64 19.71
C ASP A 423 -64.74 15.00 21.08
N GLN A 424 -63.99 16.10 21.35
CA GLN A 424 -63.13 17.02 20.58
C GLN A 424 -62.20 17.79 21.59
N GLU A 425 -61.97 19.10 21.38
CA GLU A 425 -61.66 20.15 22.41
C GLU A 425 -60.26 20.23 23.09
N GLU A 426 -59.64 21.42 23.28
CA GLU A 426 -59.79 22.68 22.54
C GLU A 426 -58.57 23.64 22.72
N GLU A 427 -58.41 24.55 21.75
CA GLU A 427 -57.92 25.94 21.79
C GLU A 427 -56.87 26.54 22.79
N LYS A 428 -56.05 27.43 22.17
CA LYS A 428 -55.71 28.84 22.55
C LYS A 428 -54.41 29.21 23.34
N ASN A 429 -53.58 29.96 22.59
CA ASN A 429 -53.09 31.33 22.87
C ASN A 429 -51.82 31.64 23.71
N ARG A 430 -51.03 32.59 23.15
CA ARG A 430 -50.27 33.69 23.79
C ARG A 430 -48.99 33.38 24.59
N GLU A 431 -47.99 34.28 24.68
CA GLU A 431 -47.53 35.40 23.81
C GLU A 431 -46.10 35.83 24.25
N ASN A 432 -45.19 36.08 23.31
CA ASN A 432 -44.02 37.00 23.32
C ASN A 432 -42.94 37.07 24.45
N ALA A 433 -41.72 37.37 23.98
CA ALA A 433 -40.65 38.23 24.58
C ALA A 433 -39.58 37.64 25.54
N THR A 434 -38.33 37.60 25.02
CA THR A 434 -37.09 38.27 25.50
C THR A 434 -37.18 39.12 26.80
N ASP A 435 -36.15 39.27 27.66
CA ASP A 435 -34.69 39.37 27.42
C ASP A 435 -33.86 39.37 28.76
N MET A 436 -32.52 39.28 28.67
CA MET A 436 -31.47 39.56 29.71
C MET A 436 -31.53 38.74 31.04
N SER A 437 -30.51 38.65 31.92
CA SER A 437 -29.25 39.42 32.11
C SER A 437 -28.16 38.62 32.85
N ASP A 438 -26.89 38.90 32.51
CA ASP A 438 -25.68 39.11 33.34
C ASP A 438 -25.20 38.12 34.45
N GLU A 439 -23.90 37.79 34.31
CA GLU A 439 -22.80 37.61 35.30
C GLU A 439 -23.09 37.36 36.81
N ASP A 440 -22.44 36.32 37.39
CA ASP A 440 -21.59 36.53 38.59
C ASP A 440 -20.54 35.41 38.88
N GLN A 441 -19.50 35.81 39.60
CA GLN A 441 -18.28 35.17 40.14
C GLN A 441 -18.11 33.63 40.33
N GLN A 442 -17.14 33.09 39.57
CA GLN A 442 -15.80 32.58 39.99
C GLN A 442 -15.50 32.06 41.44
N GLU A 443 -14.62 31.02 41.51
CA GLU A 443 -13.80 30.55 42.67
C GLU A 443 -14.53 29.89 43.88
N LYS A 444 -13.99 28.90 44.63
CA LYS A 444 -12.58 28.45 44.84
C LYS A 444 -12.43 27.03 45.46
N ASP A 445 -11.34 26.34 45.08
CA ASP A 445 -10.39 25.49 45.86
C ASP A 445 -10.77 24.43 46.96
N LEU A 446 -10.39 23.18 46.62
CA LEU A 446 -9.41 22.27 47.31
C LEU A 446 -9.66 21.54 48.67
N MET A 447 -9.22 20.25 48.65
CA MET A 447 -8.95 19.30 49.77
C MET A 447 -10.19 18.76 50.53
N GLU A 448 -10.21 17.59 51.19
CA GLU A 448 -9.23 16.54 51.54
C GLU A 448 -9.74 15.13 51.10
N LYS A 449 -8.96 14.14 50.63
CA LYS A 449 -7.77 13.41 51.16
C LYS A 449 -8.08 12.26 52.14
N LYS A 450 -8.14 11.02 51.62
CA LYS A 450 -7.67 9.70 52.17
C LYS A 450 -8.13 8.58 51.18
N LYS A 451 -7.30 7.59 50.81
CA LYS A 451 -6.78 6.44 51.57
C LYS A 451 -7.89 5.48 52.05
N ASP A 452 -7.68 4.17 52.01
CA ASP A 452 -6.40 3.43 51.90
C ASP A 452 -6.00 2.92 50.51
#